data_AF-A0A936SJH4-F1
#
_entry.id   AF-A0A936SJH4-F1
#
_cell.length_a   1.000
_cell.length_b   1.000
_cell.length_c   1.000
_cell.angle_alpha   90.00
_cell.angle_beta   90.00
_cell.angle_gamma   90.00
#
_symmetry.space_group_name_H-M   'P 1'
#
loop_
_entity.id
_entity.type
_entity.pdbx_description
1 polymer ?
#
loop_
_entity_poly.entity_id
_entity_poly.type
_entity_poly.pdbx_seq_one_letter_code
_entity_poly.pdbx_strand_id
1 'polypeptide(L)'
;MTRRISLVLMIVLLLSLSIFGIASAHAKLVSSDPAAGANLTKAPARVTLKFDEEISDKATDSFFTVINEQGATVGTGTLDNTDVDHETLSGALNTGLADGVYTVKWQALTPDDNGKSEGSFTFGVNKAPGAQPTAAAHDEPAPTAAAAPTAAAAPTAAAAPTAAAPAALPKTGASDLPLGGLFVAAAAILLAGGLVLRRGKGRA
;
A
#
# COMPACT_ATOMS: atom_id res chain seq x y z
N MET A 1 -17.25 -32.76 25.10
CA MET A 1 -17.84 -31.89 24.05
C MET A 1 -17.26 -30.49 24.06
N THR A 2 -17.15 -29.80 25.21
CA THR A 2 -16.57 -28.45 25.36
C THR A 2 -15.17 -28.28 24.77
N ARG A 3 -14.27 -29.27 24.93
CA ARG A 3 -12.90 -29.21 24.37
C ARG A 3 -12.85 -29.19 22.84
N ARG A 4 -13.77 -29.90 22.17
CA ARG A 4 -13.84 -29.94 20.69
C ARG A 4 -14.41 -28.63 20.14
N ILE A 5 -15.40 -28.06 20.82
CA ILE A 5 -15.99 -26.77 20.47
C ILE A 5 -14.94 -25.66 20.62
N SER A 6 -14.16 -25.68 21.71
CA SER A 6 -13.08 -24.71 21.94
C SER A 6 -11.98 -24.79 20.87
N LEU A 7 -11.63 -26.00 20.40
CA LEU A 7 -10.63 -26.19 19.35
C LEU A 7 -11.10 -25.64 18.00
N VAL A 8 -12.35 -25.92 17.62
CA VAL A 8 -12.93 -25.42 16.36
C VAL A 8 -13.00 -23.89 16.37
N LEU A 9 -13.40 -23.29 17.50
CA LEU A 9 -13.47 -21.84 17.62
C LEU A 9 -12.09 -21.17 17.51
N MET A 10 -11.06 -21.83 18.05
CA MET A 10 -9.68 -21.36 17.99
C MET A 10 -9.10 -21.47 16.57
N ILE A 11 -9.41 -22.55 15.85
CA ILE A 11 -9.04 -22.73 14.43
C ILE A 11 -9.72 -21.68 13.55
N VAL A 12 -11.03 -21.44 13.73
CA VAL A 12 -11.76 -20.42 12.96
C VAL A 12 -11.19 -19.02 13.21
N LEU A 13 -10.83 -18.70 14.46
CA LEU A 13 -10.18 -17.42 14.79
C LEU A 13 -8.82 -17.29 14.08
N LEU A 14 -7.97 -18.32 14.14
CA LEU A 14 -6.66 -18.32 13.45
C LEU A 14 -6.79 -18.14 11.94
N LEU A 15 -7.72 -18.86 11.30
CA LEU A 15 -7.96 -18.75 9.86
C LEU A 15 -8.49 -17.36 9.49
N SER A 16 -9.27 -16.72 10.37
CA SER A 16 -9.74 -15.35 10.17
C SER A 16 -8.61 -14.32 10.26
N LEU A 17 -7.61 -14.55 11.11
CA LEU A 17 -6.46 -13.65 11.24
C LEU A 17 -5.50 -13.73 10.04
N SER A 18 -5.44 -14.87 9.35
CA SER A 18 -4.60 -15.04 8.16
C SER A 18 -5.08 -14.27 6.91
N ILE A 19 -6.24 -13.62 6.96
CA ILE A 19 -6.81 -12.86 5.83
C ILE A 19 -6.43 -11.38 5.90
N PHE A 20 -5.88 -10.90 7.02
CA PHE A 20 -5.40 -9.53 7.13
C PHE A 20 -4.04 -9.41 6.45
N GLY A 21 -4.05 -8.87 5.23
CA GLY A 21 -2.82 -8.46 4.54
C GLY A 21 -2.10 -7.39 5.35
N ILE A 22 -0.77 -7.41 5.31
CA ILE A 22 0.06 -6.35 5.90
C ILE A 22 -0.20 -5.09 5.06
N ALA A 23 -0.94 -4.14 5.61
CA ALA A 23 -1.02 -2.81 5.02
C ALA A 23 0.37 -2.16 5.16
N SER A 24 0.96 -1.76 4.04
CA SER A 24 2.20 -1.00 4.02
C SER A 24 1.87 0.41 4.49
N ALA A 25 2.15 0.69 5.77
CA ALA A 25 1.83 1.94 6.48
C ALA A 25 2.88 3.06 6.29
N HIS A 26 3.65 2.98 5.20
CA HIS A 26 4.68 3.98 4.92
C HIS A 26 4.18 4.87 3.78
N ALA A 27 4.23 6.19 3.99
CA ALA A 27 3.83 7.18 2.99
C ALA A 27 4.48 6.91 1.63
N LYS A 28 3.66 6.79 0.60
CA LYS A 28 4.08 6.56 -0.79
C LYS A 28 3.86 7.81 -1.60
N LEU A 29 4.83 8.11 -2.47
CA LEU A 29 4.65 9.17 -3.44
C LEU A 29 3.56 8.75 -4.45
N VAL A 30 2.44 9.46 -4.44
CA VAL A 30 1.28 9.19 -5.33
C VAL A 30 1.40 9.98 -6.62
N SER A 31 1.83 11.25 -6.52
CA SER A 31 1.99 12.12 -7.68
C SER A 31 3.00 13.23 -7.44
N SER A 32 3.48 13.80 -8.54
CA SER A 32 4.38 14.96 -8.51
C SER A 32 4.05 15.94 -9.61
N ASP A 33 4.34 17.22 -9.36
CA ASP A 33 4.40 18.26 -10.37
C ASP A 33 5.78 18.94 -10.28
N PRO A 34 6.65 18.84 -11.29
CA PRO A 34 6.47 18.10 -12.55
C PRO A 34 6.27 16.60 -12.34
N ALA A 35 5.51 15.96 -13.25
CA ALA A 35 5.35 14.52 -13.25
C ALA A 35 6.69 13.80 -13.49
N ALA A 36 6.88 12.64 -12.85
CA ALA A 36 8.04 11.79 -13.08
C ALA A 36 8.17 11.45 -14.57
N GLY A 37 9.37 11.63 -15.13
CA GLY A 37 9.67 11.43 -16.54
C GLY A 37 9.17 12.54 -17.48
N ALA A 38 8.56 13.61 -16.97
CA ALA A 38 8.07 14.70 -17.80
C ALA A 38 9.22 15.39 -18.56
N ASN A 39 8.96 15.80 -19.80
CA ASN A 39 9.83 16.69 -20.56
C ASN A 39 9.10 18.03 -20.79
N LEU A 40 9.54 19.07 -20.10
CA LEU A 40 8.95 20.39 -20.11
C LEU A 40 9.64 21.28 -21.15
N THR A 41 8.90 22.19 -21.76
CA THR A 41 9.48 23.21 -22.66
C THR A 41 10.07 24.41 -21.92
N LYS A 42 9.75 24.55 -20.62
CA LYS A 42 10.24 25.61 -19.75
C LYS A 42 10.43 25.07 -18.34
N ALA A 43 11.46 25.57 -17.65
CA ALA A 43 11.68 25.27 -16.25
C ALA A 43 10.48 25.70 -15.37
N PRO A 44 9.99 24.82 -14.49
CA PRO A 44 8.91 25.14 -13.57
C PRO A 44 9.42 26.04 -12.44
N ALA A 45 8.54 26.81 -11.83
CA ALA A 45 8.90 27.68 -10.72
C ALA A 45 9.01 26.93 -9.37
N ARG A 46 8.33 25.78 -9.25
CA ARG A 46 8.29 24.96 -8.04
C ARG A 46 8.20 23.49 -8.39
N VAL A 47 8.48 22.65 -7.40
CA VAL A 47 8.19 21.22 -7.41
C VAL A 47 7.25 20.91 -6.25
N THR A 48 6.28 20.04 -6.48
CA THR A 48 5.31 19.57 -5.50
C THR A 48 5.22 18.05 -5.55
N LEU A 49 5.22 17.39 -4.39
CA LEU A 49 5.10 15.94 -4.22
C LEU A 49 3.91 15.68 -3.29
N LYS A 50 2.97 14.83 -3.72
CA LYS A 50 1.80 14.42 -2.93
C LYS A 50 1.91 12.96 -2.53
N PHE A 51 1.69 12.68 -1.25
CA PHE A 51 1.73 11.37 -0.63
C PHE A 51 0.30 10.84 -0.39
N ASP A 52 0.15 9.56 -0.07
CA ASP A 52 -1.12 8.91 0.30
C ASP A 52 -1.40 8.91 1.81
N GLU A 53 -0.47 9.45 2.61
CA GLU A 53 -0.57 9.55 4.06
C GLU A 53 0.03 10.88 4.55
N GLU A 54 -0.38 11.30 5.75
CA GLU A 54 0.21 12.43 6.47
C GLU A 54 1.70 12.23 6.72
N ILE A 55 2.49 13.28 6.52
CA ILE A 55 3.94 13.28 6.70
C ILE A 55 4.36 14.28 7.79
N SER A 56 5.50 14.01 8.44
CA SER A 56 6.07 14.81 9.52
C SER A 56 6.26 16.28 9.11
N ASP A 57 5.90 17.18 10.02
CA ASP A 57 6.09 18.63 9.89
C ASP A 57 7.56 19.07 10.02
N LYS A 58 8.43 18.19 10.51
CA LYS A 58 9.85 18.48 10.68
C LYS A 58 10.55 18.39 9.34
N ALA A 59 11.15 19.50 8.93
CA ALA A 59 11.97 19.57 7.72
C ALA A 59 13.19 18.63 7.71
N THR A 60 13.59 18.10 8.88
CA THR A 60 14.65 17.07 8.97
C THR A 60 14.15 15.67 8.62
N ASP A 61 12.84 15.44 8.70
CA ASP A 61 12.21 14.14 8.58
C ASP A 61 11.56 13.96 7.21
N SER A 62 10.94 15.04 6.70
CA SER A 62 10.24 15.07 5.42
C SER A 62 10.69 16.26 4.56
N PHE A 63 11.35 15.98 3.44
CA PHE A 63 11.92 16.99 2.55
C PHE A 63 12.25 16.42 1.16
N PHE A 64 12.51 17.32 0.20
CA PHE A 64 13.15 16.96 -1.05
C PHE A 64 14.23 17.94 -1.47
N THR A 65 15.11 17.47 -2.35
CA THR A 65 16.16 18.25 -3.01
C THR A 65 16.12 18.00 -4.51
N VAL A 66 16.27 19.07 -5.30
CA VAL A 66 16.36 19.00 -6.76
C VAL A 66 17.78 19.29 -7.19
N ILE A 67 18.34 18.39 -8.00
CA ILE A 67 19.74 18.39 -8.39
C ILE A 67 19.82 18.39 -9.93
N ASN A 68 20.67 19.24 -10.50
CA ASN A 68 20.92 19.26 -11.95
C ASN A 68 21.96 18.20 -12.38
N GLU A 69 22.23 18.12 -13.69
CA GLU A 69 23.19 17.16 -14.25
C GLU A 69 24.64 17.37 -13.78
N GLN A 70 24.96 18.57 -13.28
CA GLN A 70 26.27 18.91 -12.73
C GLN A 70 26.39 18.57 -11.23
N GLY A 71 25.33 18.01 -10.62
CA GLY A 71 25.30 17.69 -9.20
C GLY A 71 25.01 18.88 -8.29
N ALA A 72 24.66 20.05 -8.84
CA ALA A 72 24.32 21.22 -8.06
C ALA A 72 22.86 21.19 -7.61
N THR A 73 22.62 21.52 -6.35
CA THR A 73 21.26 21.73 -5.82
C THR A 73 20.67 23.00 -6.41
N VAL A 74 19.50 22.86 -7.03
CA VAL A 74 18.77 23.95 -7.68
C VAL A 74 17.42 24.25 -7.03
N GLY A 75 17.07 23.53 -5.96
CA GLY A 75 15.88 23.77 -5.17
C GLY A 75 15.75 22.75 -4.05
N THR A 76 14.99 23.10 -3.03
CA THR A 76 14.63 22.24 -1.90
C THR A 76 13.18 22.49 -1.53
N GLY A 77 12.51 21.49 -0.97
CA GLY A 77 11.15 21.64 -0.46
C GLY A 77 10.93 20.89 0.83
N THR A 78 9.94 21.37 1.57
CA THR A 78 9.49 20.87 2.88
C THR A 78 7.96 20.79 2.87
N LEU A 79 7.34 20.46 4.00
CA LEU A 79 5.88 20.44 4.13
C LEU A 79 5.24 21.73 3.58
N ASP A 80 4.23 21.57 2.73
CA ASP A 80 3.37 22.66 2.31
C ASP A 80 2.36 22.93 3.43
N ASN A 81 2.62 23.95 4.25
CA ASN A 81 1.75 24.34 5.37
C ASN A 81 0.36 24.84 4.93
N THR A 82 0.08 24.95 3.62
CA THR A 82 -1.26 25.24 3.11
C THR A 82 -2.08 23.97 2.82
N ASP A 83 -1.44 22.80 2.76
CA ASP A 83 -2.11 21.50 2.71
C ASP A 83 -2.52 21.09 4.13
N VAL A 84 -3.82 21.19 4.43
CA VAL A 84 -4.37 20.87 5.76
C VAL A 84 -4.25 19.41 6.13
N ASP A 85 -4.11 18.52 5.14
CA ASP A 85 -3.95 17.08 5.35
C ASP A 85 -2.48 16.69 5.58
N HIS A 86 -1.56 17.65 5.43
CA HIS A 86 -0.11 17.45 5.61
C HIS A 86 0.47 16.31 4.76
N GLU A 87 -0.02 16.09 3.55
CA GLU A 87 0.47 15.01 2.66
C GLU A 87 1.26 15.58 1.48
N THR A 88 1.64 16.85 1.52
CA THR A 88 2.28 17.55 0.40
C THR A 88 3.62 18.15 0.80
N LEU A 89 4.68 17.81 0.08
CA LEU A 89 5.92 18.58 0.08
C LEU A 89 5.91 19.57 -1.09
N SER A 90 6.38 20.79 -0.86
CA SER A 90 6.58 21.76 -1.93
C SER A 90 7.79 22.67 -1.73
N GLY A 91 8.35 23.15 -2.82
CA GLY A 91 9.56 23.97 -2.81
C GLY A 91 9.80 24.71 -4.12
N ALA A 92 10.29 25.95 -4.01
CA ALA A 92 10.65 26.75 -5.17
C ALA A 92 11.97 26.27 -5.80
N LEU A 93 12.09 26.43 -7.11
CA LEU A 93 13.34 26.24 -7.83
C LEU A 93 14.05 27.58 -8.06
N ASN A 94 15.37 27.53 -8.21
CA ASN A 94 16.17 28.67 -8.63
C ASN A 94 15.66 29.22 -9.96
N THR A 95 15.75 30.54 -10.14
CA THR A 95 15.38 31.18 -11.40
C THR A 95 16.45 30.92 -12.47
N GLY A 96 16.04 30.89 -13.75
CA GLY A 96 16.96 30.76 -14.87
C GLY A 96 17.64 29.39 -15.00
N LEU A 97 16.96 28.32 -14.58
CA LEU A 97 17.43 26.95 -14.79
C LEU A 97 17.72 26.69 -16.28
N ALA A 98 18.87 26.10 -16.55
CA ALA A 98 19.28 25.72 -17.90
C ALA A 98 18.46 24.53 -18.43
N ASP A 99 18.53 24.30 -19.73
CA ASP A 99 18.03 23.07 -20.32
C ASP A 99 18.83 21.86 -19.79
N GLY A 100 18.15 20.76 -19.49
CA GLY A 100 18.79 19.59 -18.87
C GLY A 100 17.82 18.68 -18.15
N VAL A 101 18.36 17.59 -17.60
CA VAL A 101 17.64 16.68 -16.71
C VAL A 101 17.87 17.07 -15.25
N TYR A 102 16.81 17.04 -14.47
CA TYR A 102 16.78 17.35 -13.06
C TYR A 102 16.35 16.11 -12.28
N THR A 103 17.05 15.82 -11.19
CA THR A 103 16.73 14.71 -10.28
C THR A 103 16.11 15.27 -9.02
N VAL A 104 14.90 14.82 -8.70
CA VAL A 104 14.24 15.09 -7.42
C VAL A 104 14.49 13.91 -6.51
N LYS A 105 15.16 14.14 -5.38
CA LYS A 105 15.37 13.15 -4.32
C LYS A 105 14.51 13.55 -3.13
N TRP A 106 13.75 12.62 -2.58
CA TRP A 106 12.81 12.91 -1.50
C TRP A 106 12.90 11.88 -0.38
N GLN A 107 12.48 12.33 0.79
CA GLN A 107 12.27 11.53 1.99
C GLN A 107 10.97 11.99 2.65
N ALA A 108 10.21 11.04 3.18
CA ALA A 108 9.01 11.29 3.99
C ALA A 108 9.02 10.39 5.23
N LEU A 109 8.57 10.93 6.35
CA LEU A 109 8.33 10.19 7.58
C LEU A 109 6.86 10.30 7.97
N THR A 110 6.19 9.19 8.23
CA THR A 110 4.84 9.18 8.83
C THR A 110 4.95 9.41 10.34
N PRO A 111 4.18 10.35 10.92
CA PRO A 111 4.29 10.66 12.35
C PRO A 111 3.73 9.54 13.25
N ASP A 112 2.78 8.76 12.76
CA ASP A 112 2.03 7.77 13.54
C ASP A 112 2.82 6.50 13.86
N ASP A 113 3.62 5.99 12.91
CA ASP A 113 4.39 4.75 13.06
C ASP A 113 5.91 4.96 12.90
N ASN A 114 6.35 6.20 12.68
CA ASN A 114 7.73 6.56 12.35
C ASN A 114 8.27 5.82 11.11
N GLY A 115 7.38 5.39 10.21
CA GLY A 115 7.71 4.78 8.93
C GLY A 115 8.41 5.78 8.03
N LYS A 116 9.55 5.38 7.46
CA LYS A 116 10.36 6.24 6.60
C LYS A 116 10.38 5.72 5.17
N SER A 117 9.95 6.57 4.24
CA SER A 117 10.02 6.33 2.79
C SER A 117 11.02 7.26 2.13
N GLU A 118 11.75 6.74 1.15
CA GLU A 118 12.67 7.51 0.32
C GLU A 118 12.48 7.16 -1.14
N GLY A 119 12.81 8.10 -2.02
CA GLY A 119 12.81 7.84 -3.44
C GLY A 119 13.43 8.94 -4.27
N SER A 120 13.43 8.72 -5.58
CA SER A 120 13.84 9.73 -6.54
C SER A 120 13.17 9.54 -7.88
N PHE A 121 13.01 10.64 -8.61
CA PHE A 121 12.54 10.64 -10.00
C PHE A 121 13.26 11.75 -10.76
N THR A 122 13.13 11.74 -12.08
CA THR A 122 13.72 12.78 -12.93
C THR A 122 12.69 13.46 -13.81
N PHE A 123 12.88 14.75 -14.07
CA PHE A 123 12.15 15.49 -15.11
C PHE A 123 13.16 16.24 -15.99
N GLY A 124 12.74 16.60 -17.19
CA GLY A 124 13.53 17.28 -18.19
C GLY A 124 13.02 18.68 -18.49
N VAL A 125 13.94 19.59 -18.82
CA VAL A 125 13.64 20.87 -19.45
C VAL A 125 14.35 20.90 -20.80
N ASN A 126 13.57 20.90 -21.89
CA ASN A 126 14.04 20.80 -23.28
C ASN A 126 14.97 19.60 -23.55
N LYS A 127 14.96 18.60 -22.67
CA LYS A 127 15.78 17.39 -22.74
C LYS A 127 15.04 16.26 -22.05
N ALA A 128 14.63 15.25 -22.80
CA ALA A 128 13.88 14.14 -22.23
C ALA A 128 14.71 13.39 -21.16
N PRO A 129 14.17 13.15 -19.96
CA PRO A 129 14.81 12.27 -18.99
C PRO A 129 14.84 10.83 -19.51
N GLY A 130 15.84 10.06 -19.08
CA GLY A 130 15.93 8.62 -19.37
C GLY A 130 14.92 7.81 -18.57
N ALA A 131 15.17 6.49 -18.47
CA ALA A 131 14.39 5.61 -17.61
C ALA A 131 14.36 6.15 -16.17
N GLN A 132 13.18 6.13 -15.55
CA GLN A 132 13.04 6.55 -14.17
C GLN A 132 13.78 5.57 -13.24
N PRO A 133 14.39 6.06 -12.15
CA PRO A 133 14.92 5.17 -11.12
C PRO A 133 13.83 4.19 -10.70
N THR A 134 14.11 2.89 -10.82
CA THR A 134 13.22 1.87 -10.23
C THR A 134 13.31 2.06 -8.72
N ALA A 135 12.17 2.27 -8.06
CA ALA A 135 12.11 2.27 -6.60
C ALA A 135 12.78 0.98 -6.12
N ALA A 136 13.88 1.09 -5.37
CA ALA A 136 14.46 -0.06 -4.72
C ALA A 136 13.35 -0.64 -3.83
N ALA A 137 13.05 -1.93 -4.00
CA ALA A 137 12.18 -2.62 -3.07
C ALA A 137 12.77 -2.41 -1.67
N HIS A 138 12.06 -1.67 -0.82
CA HIS A 138 12.38 -1.67 0.59
C HIS A 138 12.26 -3.13 1.03
N ASP A 139 13.27 -3.66 1.72
CA ASP A 139 13.24 -5.01 2.28
C ASP A 139 12.10 -5.07 3.29
N GLU A 140 10.90 -5.33 2.78
CA GLU A 140 9.83 -5.93 3.53
C GLU A 140 10.42 -7.25 4.04
N PRO A 141 10.43 -7.50 5.36
CA PRO A 141 10.74 -8.83 5.84
C PRO A 141 9.72 -9.74 5.18
N ALA A 142 10.17 -10.53 4.20
CA ALA A 142 9.37 -11.57 3.62
C ALA A 142 8.73 -12.34 4.77
N PRO A 143 7.44 -12.68 4.72
CA PRO A 143 6.86 -13.51 5.75
C PRO A 143 7.76 -14.72 5.85
N THR A 144 8.32 -14.94 7.05
CA THR A 144 9.03 -16.18 7.34
C THR A 144 8.04 -17.28 7.02
N ALA A 145 8.18 -17.89 5.86
CA ALA A 145 7.41 -19.04 5.47
C ALA A 145 7.80 -20.10 6.48
N ALA A 146 6.95 -20.29 7.50
CA ALA A 146 7.04 -21.40 8.41
C ALA A 146 7.16 -22.66 7.53
N ALA A 147 8.28 -23.36 7.68
CA ALA A 147 8.64 -24.51 6.89
C ALA A 147 7.45 -25.47 6.79
N ALA A 148 6.97 -25.68 5.56
CA ALA A 148 6.05 -26.77 5.26
C ALA A 148 6.71 -28.11 5.66
N PRO A 149 6.01 -29.04 6.33
CA PRO A 149 6.54 -30.36 6.54
C PRO A 149 6.73 -31.06 5.18
N THR A 150 7.93 -31.59 4.98
CA THR A 150 8.37 -32.40 3.85
C THR A 150 7.33 -33.46 3.48
N ALA A 151 6.72 -33.33 2.30
CA ALA A 151 6.03 -34.43 1.64
C ALA A 151 7.00 -35.10 0.64
N ALA A 152 7.30 -36.38 0.88
CA ALA A 152 8.01 -37.23 -0.05
C ALA A 152 7.11 -37.61 -1.25
N ALA A 153 7.64 -37.43 -2.46
CA ALA A 153 7.11 -37.84 -3.77
C ALA A 153 7.01 -39.39 -3.89
N ALA A 154 6.30 -40.09 -4.79
CA ALA A 154 5.36 -39.92 -5.92
C ALA A 154 5.02 -41.38 -6.40
N PRO A 155 4.50 -41.69 -7.61
CA PRO A 155 3.34 -41.22 -8.39
C PRO A 155 2.33 -42.39 -8.69
N THR A 156 1.15 -42.10 -9.26
CA THR A 156 0.50 -42.94 -10.31
C THR A 156 -0.57 -42.11 -11.03
N ALA A 157 -0.51 -42.12 -12.36
CA ALA A 157 -1.38 -41.40 -13.29
C ALA A 157 -2.75 -42.06 -13.48
N ALA A 158 -3.80 -41.28 -13.78
CA ALA A 158 -4.76 -41.58 -14.86
C ALA A 158 -5.84 -40.50 -15.03
N ALA A 159 -5.94 -40.03 -16.29
CA ALA A 159 -7.14 -39.61 -17.04
C ALA A 159 -7.93 -38.33 -16.66
N ALA A 160 -8.00 -37.44 -17.65
CA ALA A 160 -8.92 -36.30 -17.79
C ALA A 160 -10.39 -36.77 -17.95
N PRO A 161 -11.37 -35.86 -17.81
CA PRO A 161 -11.86 -35.20 -19.03
C PRO A 161 -12.21 -33.71 -18.90
N THR A 162 -12.23 -33.08 -20.08
CA THR A 162 -12.77 -31.78 -20.52
C THR A 162 -14.09 -31.33 -19.89
N ALA A 163 -14.18 -30.04 -19.52
CA ALA A 163 -15.33 -29.14 -19.76
C ALA A 163 -14.99 -27.75 -19.18
N ALA A 164 -14.68 -26.76 -20.01
CA ALA A 164 -15.61 -25.75 -20.52
C ALA A 164 -15.66 -24.49 -19.64
N ALA A 165 -15.16 -23.38 -20.21
CA ALA A 165 -15.30 -22.03 -19.69
C ALA A 165 -16.76 -21.56 -19.69
N PRO A 166 -17.08 -20.56 -18.86
CA PRO A 166 -17.86 -19.40 -19.34
C PRO A 166 -17.12 -18.09 -18.97
N ALA A 167 -16.91 -17.20 -19.94
CA ALA A 167 -17.83 -16.15 -20.39
C ALA A 167 -18.00 -15.02 -19.36
N ALA A 168 -17.53 -13.84 -19.75
CA ALA A 168 -17.60 -12.59 -19.00
C ALA A 168 -18.98 -11.90 -19.09
N LEU A 169 -19.15 -10.89 -18.21
CA LEU A 169 -20.10 -9.74 -18.19
C LEU A 169 -21.32 -9.89 -17.25
N PRO A 170 -21.92 -8.80 -16.66
CA PRO A 170 -21.66 -7.35 -16.82
C PRO A 170 -21.49 -6.56 -15.48
N LYS A 171 -21.17 -5.26 -15.60
CA LYS A 171 -21.33 -4.25 -14.53
C LYS A 171 -22.78 -3.74 -14.48
N THR A 172 -23.44 -3.85 -13.33
CA THR A 172 -24.64 -3.12 -12.84
C THR A 172 -24.92 -3.71 -11.46
N GLY A 173 -25.15 -3.03 -10.34
CA GLY A 173 -25.58 -1.67 -10.01
C GLY A 173 -26.38 -1.81 -8.71
N ALA A 174 -26.06 -1.01 -7.70
CA ALA A 174 -26.80 -0.78 -6.45
C ALA A 174 -27.03 -1.98 -5.49
N SER A 175 -26.24 -2.03 -4.41
CA SER A 175 -26.68 -2.08 -3.00
C SER A 175 -25.46 -2.33 -2.12
N ASP A 176 -24.91 -1.27 -1.53
CA ASP A 176 -23.87 -1.36 -0.50
C ASP A 176 -24.39 -2.11 0.72
N LEU A 177 -24.10 -3.40 0.79
CA LEU A 177 -24.09 -4.13 2.05
C LEU A 177 -22.64 -4.52 2.31
N PRO A 178 -21.99 -3.97 3.36
CA PRO A 178 -20.63 -4.35 3.66
C PRO A 178 -20.61 -5.84 4.01
N LEU A 179 -19.88 -6.61 3.21
CA LEU A 179 -19.69 -8.06 3.39
C LEU A 179 -19.18 -8.43 4.80
N GLY A 180 -18.63 -7.47 5.56
CA GLY A 180 -18.30 -7.63 6.98
C GLY A 180 -19.52 -7.82 7.90
N GLY A 181 -20.68 -7.24 7.58
CA GLY A 181 -21.90 -7.36 8.38
C GLY A 181 -22.51 -8.76 8.38
N LEU A 182 -22.32 -9.51 7.29
CA LEU A 182 -22.88 -10.87 7.15
C LEU A 182 -22.17 -11.88 8.07
N PHE A 183 -20.87 -11.69 8.32
CA PHE A 183 -20.09 -12.54 9.21
C PHE A 183 -20.38 -12.29 10.69
N VAL A 184 -20.63 -11.03 11.08
CA VAL A 184 -21.05 -10.68 12.46
C VAL A 184 -22.45 -11.23 12.76
N ALA A 185 -23.37 -11.15 11.79
CA ALA A 185 -24.71 -11.72 11.90
C ALA A 185 -24.68 -13.25 12.04
N ALA A 186 -23.84 -13.95 11.25
CA ALA A 186 -23.66 -15.39 11.37
C ALA A 186 -23.08 -15.81 12.74
N ALA A 187 -22.13 -15.04 13.27
CA ALA A 187 -21.57 -15.27 14.61
C ALA A 187 -22.61 -15.06 15.73
N ALA A 188 -23.45 -14.03 15.63
CA ALA A 188 -24.52 -13.77 16.59
C ALA A 188 -25.61 -14.86 16.56
N ILE A 189 -25.98 -15.37 15.38
CA ILE A 189 -26.96 -16.45 15.21
C ILE A 189 -26.43 -17.76 15.82
N LEU A 190 -25.14 -18.07 15.67
CA LEU A 190 -24.53 -19.26 16.27
C LEU A 190 -24.40 -19.16 17.80
N LEU A 191 -24.12 -17.97 18.33
CA LEU A 191 -24.10 -17.70 19.77
C LEU A 191 -25.50 -17.80 20.39
N ALA A 192 -26.53 -17.26 19.74
CA ALA A 192 -27.92 -17.36 20.18
C ALA A 192 -28.44 -18.81 20.12
N GLY A 193 -28.15 -19.54 19.03
CA GLY A 193 -28.50 -20.95 18.88
C GLY A 193 -27.85 -21.85 19.94
N GLY A 194 -26.59 -21.59 20.28
CA GLY A 194 -25.88 -22.30 21.35
C GLY A 194 -26.46 -22.07 22.75
N LEU A 195 -27.04 -20.89 23.01
CA LEU A 195 -27.63 -20.54 24.31
C LEU A 195 -29.02 -21.20 24.50
N VAL A 196 -29.81 -21.35 23.43
CA VAL A 196 -31.14 -22.00 23.46
C VAL A 196 -31.02 -23.51 23.68
N LEU A 197 -30.03 -24.15 23.03
CA LEU A 197 -29.76 -25.59 23.21
C LEU A 197 -29.28 -25.95 24.64
N ARG A 198 -28.73 -24.97 25.37
CA ARG A 198 -28.27 -25.16 26.74
C ARG A 198 -29.41 -25.04 27.77
N ARG A 199 -30.52 -24.38 27.43
CA ARG A 199 -31.71 -24.27 28.29
C ARG A 199 -32.70 -25.44 28.13
N GLY A 200 -32.74 -26.08 26.96
CA GLY A 200 -33.64 -27.23 26.71
C GLY A 200 -33.23 -28.52 27.41
N LYS A 201 -31.98 -28.63 27.88
CA LYS A 201 -31.43 -29.87 28.46
C LYS A 201 -31.52 -29.94 30.01
N GLY A 202 -32.22 -28.99 30.64
CA GLY A 202 -32.39 -28.88 32.10
C GLY A 202 -33.79 -29.17 32.63
N ARG A 203 -34.70 -29.71 31.81
CA ARG A 203 -36.02 -30.20 32.23
C ARG A 203 -36.28 -31.57 31.59
N ALA A 204 -35.75 -32.61 32.22
CA ALA A 204 -36.22 -33.99 32.15
C ALA A 204 -35.79 -34.68 33.44
#